data_AF-A0A931WWK1-F1
#
_entry.id   AF-A0A931WWK1-F1
#
_cell.length_a   1.000
_cell.length_b   1.000
_cell.length_c   1.000
_cell.angle_alpha   90.00
_cell.angle_beta   90.00
_cell.angle_gamma   90.00
#
_symmetry.space_group_name_H-M   'P 1'
#
loop_
_entity.id
_entity.type
_entity.pdbx_description
1 polymer ?
#
loop_
_entity_poly.entity_id
_entity_poly.type
_entity_poly.pdbx_seq_one_letter_code
_entity_poly.pdbx_strand_id
1 'polypeptide(L)'
;MHPNVHVNVHLVDRRFRHHLRPYLFQSLAAAAILFLVLAIQDVGTHAVIIAAIASTTFILFFMPHRSAARPRKVLGGHGWGLVVGGTIAFIASSAMGQTFGEVAPYAFELEAALAVGLTVLAMVATSTEHAPAPGTALGLVVAPFQWGIMLFVIVSVGLLVLAHSLLRRWLRDLV
;
A
#
# COMPACT_ATOMS: atom_id res chain seq x y z
N MET A 1 -29.92 7.45 31.17
CA MET A 1 -29.79 5.98 31.02
C MET A 1 -28.72 5.72 29.99
N HIS A 2 -27.50 5.37 30.41
CA HIS A 2 -26.43 4.97 29.48
C HIS A 2 -26.66 3.51 29.07
N PRO A 3 -26.74 3.18 27.77
CA PRO A 3 -26.82 1.79 27.35
C PRO A 3 -25.47 1.11 27.64
N ASN A 4 -25.53 0.00 28.37
CA ASN A 4 -24.40 -0.89 28.61
C ASN A 4 -23.93 -1.47 27.26
N VAL A 5 -22.85 -0.93 26.71
CA VAL A 5 -22.18 -1.50 25.54
C VAL A 5 -21.35 -2.69 26.04
N HIS A 6 -21.90 -3.89 25.92
CA HIS A 6 -21.11 -5.10 26.11
C HIS A 6 -20.09 -5.22 24.97
N VAL A 7 -18.85 -4.84 25.23
CA VAL A 7 -17.72 -5.08 24.32
C VAL A 7 -17.41 -6.58 24.37
N ASN A 8 -18.00 -7.33 23.44
CA ASN A 8 -17.64 -8.73 23.24
C ASN A 8 -16.26 -8.80 22.57
N VAL A 9 -15.21 -8.96 23.39
CA VAL A 9 -13.84 -9.22 22.92
C VAL A 9 -13.71 -10.69 22.53
N HIS A 10 -14.21 -11.04 21.36
CA HIS A 10 -13.92 -12.34 20.75
C HIS A 10 -12.64 -12.23 19.92
N LEU A 11 -11.54 -12.83 20.41
CA LEU A 11 -10.24 -12.86 19.72
C LEU A 11 -10.27 -13.67 18.40
N VAL A 12 -11.21 -14.60 18.26
CA VAL A 12 -11.38 -15.45 17.07
C VAL A 12 -12.82 -15.33 16.59
N ASP A 13 -13.01 -14.92 15.33
CA ASP A 13 -14.34 -14.84 14.72
C ASP A 13 -14.98 -16.24 14.66
N ARG A 14 -16.23 -16.36 15.11
CA ARG A 14 -17.01 -17.60 14.99
C ARG A 14 -17.18 -18.02 13.52
N ARG A 15 -17.21 -17.06 12.57
CA ARG A 15 -17.27 -17.35 11.12
C ARG A 15 -16.04 -18.10 10.62
N PHE A 16 -14.87 -17.86 11.20
CA PHE A 16 -13.64 -18.58 10.88
C PHE A 16 -13.82 -20.09 11.10
N ARG A 17 -14.36 -20.49 12.26
CA ARG A 17 -14.55 -21.90 12.62
C ARG A 17 -15.52 -22.65 11.71
N HIS A 18 -16.56 -21.97 11.23
CA HIS A 18 -17.56 -22.60 10.36
C HIS A 18 -17.19 -22.56 8.87
N HIS A 19 -16.29 -21.67 8.45
CA HIS A 19 -15.92 -21.46 7.04
C HIS A 19 -14.41 -21.37 6.83
N LEU A 20 -13.63 -22.36 7.30
CA LEU A 20 -12.16 -22.32 7.22
C LEU A 20 -11.60 -22.28 5.78
N ARG A 21 -12.31 -22.88 4.81
CA ARG A 21 -11.78 -23.06 3.44
C ARG A 21 -11.46 -21.73 2.73
N PRO A 22 -12.36 -20.73 2.65
CA PRO A 22 -12.04 -19.44 2.06
C PRO A 22 -10.91 -18.69 2.78
N TYR A 23 -10.85 -18.74 4.11
CA TYR A 23 -9.78 -18.09 4.87
C TYR A 23 -8.43 -18.72 4.54
N LEU A 24 -8.31 -20.05 4.56
CA LEU A 24 -7.07 -20.75 4.23
C LEU A 24 -6.65 -20.49 2.78
N PHE A 25 -7.59 -20.61 1.83
CA PHE A 25 -7.30 -20.36 0.42
C PHE A 25 -6.85 -18.92 0.16
N GLN A 26 -7.57 -17.92 0.67
CA GLN A 26 -7.24 -16.51 0.47
C GLN A 26 -5.91 -16.14 1.14
N SER A 27 -5.63 -16.66 2.34
CA SER A 27 -4.35 -16.45 3.02
C SER A 27 -3.18 -17.08 2.27
N LEU A 28 -3.31 -18.31 1.79
CA LEU A 28 -2.26 -18.98 1.02
C LEU A 28 -2.03 -18.30 -0.33
N ALA A 29 -3.10 -17.91 -1.04
CA ALA A 29 -2.99 -17.19 -2.29
C ALA A 29 -2.34 -15.80 -2.10
N ALA A 30 -2.74 -15.06 -1.07
CA ALA A 30 -2.14 -13.77 -0.72
C ALA A 30 -0.65 -13.93 -0.39
N ALA A 31 -0.28 -14.92 0.43
CA ALA A 31 1.10 -15.20 0.80
C ALA A 31 1.95 -15.60 -0.42
N ALA A 32 1.42 -16.48 -1.30
CA ALA A 32 2.13 -16.90 -2.50
C ALA A 32 2.36 -15.74 -3.47
N ILE A 33 1.35 -14.91 -3.74
CA ILE A 33 1.50 -13.75 -4.62
C ILE A 33 2.42 -12.70 -4.00
N LEU A 34 2.30 -12.43 -2.69
CA LEU A 34 3.21 -11.51 -2.01
C LEU A 34 4.65 -12.04 -2.02
N PHE A 35 4.87 -13.34 -1.82
CA PHE A 35 6.20 -13.95 -1.95
C PHE A 35 6.78 -13.73 -3.35
N LEU A 36 6.00 -13.95 -4.41
CA LEU A 36 6.44 -13.70 -5.79
C LEU A 36 6.79 -12.23 -6.02
N VAL A 37 6.00 -11.30 -5.47
CA VAL A 37 6.30 -9.86 -5.51
C VAL A 37 7.62 -9.57 -4.80
N LEU A 38 7.80 -10.06 -3.58
CA LEU A 38 8.99 -9.81 -2.77
C LEU A 38 10.24 -10.50 -3.31
N ALA A 39 10.11 -11.57 -4.09
CA ALA A 39 11.25 -12.22 -4.74
C ALA A 39 11.93 -11.34 -5.82
N ILE A 40 11.32 -10.23 -6.23
CA ILE A 40 11.84 -9.32 -7.27
C ILE A 40 12.92 -8.37 -6.72
N GLN A 41 12.92 -8.06 -5.41
CA GLN A 41 13.80 -7.07 -4.78
C GLN A 41 14.25 -7.50 -3.38
N ASP A 42 15.39 -6.97 -2.93
CA ASP A 42 15.82 -7.15 -1.54
C ASP A 42 14.86 -6.40 -0.59
N VAL A 43 14.31 -7.14 0.37
CA VAL A 43 13.26 -6.69 1.28
C VAL A 43 13.79 -5.71 2.33
N GLY A 44 15.09 -5.77 2.64
CA GLY A 44 15.69 -5.01 3.76
C GLY A 44 15.71 -3.49 3.57
N THR A 45 15.88 -3.00 2.34
CA THR A 45 16.11 -1.57 2.05
C THR A 45 14.84 -0.75 1.88
N HIS A 46 13.68 -1.39 1.63
CA HIS A 46 12.46 -0.72 1.20
C HIS A 46 11.23 -1.10 2.03
N ALA A 47 11.42 -1.33 3.33
CA ALA A 47 10.40 -1.85 4.24
C ALA A 47 9.07 -1.07 4.21
N VAL A 48 9.10 0.26 4.07
CA VAL A 48 7.87 1.10 4.02
C VAL A 48 7.05 0.83 2.76
N ILE A 49 7.71 0.74 1.60
CA ILE A 49 7.04 0.40 0.34
C ILE A 49 6.49 -1.02 0.41
N ILE A 50 7.26 -1.94 0.96
CA ILE A 50 6.85 -3.34 1.12
C ILE A 50 5.65 -3.46 2.06
N ALA A 51 5.60 -2.68 3.13
CA ALA A 51 4.44 -2.60 4.00
C ALA A 51 3.20 -2.11 3.24
N ALA A 52 3.33 -1.08 2.38
CA ALA A 52 2.24 -0.60 1.54
C ALA A 52 1.75 -1.66 0.53
N ILE A 53 2.67 -2.43 -0.07
CA ILE A 53 2.35 -3.55 -0.97
C ILE A 53 1.67 -4.70 -0.20
N ALA A 54 2.13 -5.01 1.01
CA ALA A 54 1.50 -6.01 1.88
C ALA A 54 0.07 -5.59 2.27
N SER A 55 -0.15 -4.33 2.66
CA SER A 55 -1.49 -3.80 2.92
C SER A 55 -2.39 -3.83 1.68
N THR A 56 -1.84 -3.58 0.49
CA THR A 56 -2.58 -3.73 -0.78
C THR A 56 -2.97 -5.17 -1.05
N THR A 57 -2.04 -6.10 -0.82
CA THR A 57 -2.31 -7.54 -0.91
C THR A 57 -3.45 -7.92 0.02
N PHE A 58 -3.45 -7.43 1.26
CA PHE A 58 -4.55 -7.66 2.20
C PHE A 58 -5.89 -7.16 1.66
N ILE A 59 -5.96 -5.91 1.17
CA ILE A 59 -7.20 -5.36 0.61
C ILE A 59 -7.71 -6.20 -0.56
N LEU A 60 -6.83 -6.54 -1.49
CA LEU A 60 -7.22 -7.28 -2.70
C LEU A 60 -7.70 -8.71 -2.39
N PHE A 61 -7.08 -9.38 -1.43
CA PHE A 61 -7.40 -10.77 -1.14
C PHE A 61 -8.48 -10.95 -0.08
N PHE A 62 -8.66 -10.02 0.86
CA PHE A 62 -9.62 -10.16 1.97
C PHE A 62 -10.84 -9.24 1.86
N MET A 63 -10.77 -8.20 1.03
CA MET A 63 -11.89 -7.31 0.68
C MET A 63 -12.10 -7.19 -0.85
N PRO A 64 -12.06 -8.30 -1.60
CA PRO A 64 -11.97 -8.31 -3.07
C PRO A 64 -13.14 -7.64 -3.82
N HIS A 65 -14.32 -7.51 -3.20
CA HIS A 65 -15.50 -6.90 -3.83
C HIS A 65 -15.80 -5.48 -3.34
N ARG A 66 -15.00 -4.95 -2.41
CA ARG A 66 -15.16 -3.58 -1.90
C ARG A 66 -14.61 -2.55 -2.89
N SER A 67 -15.04 -1.30 -2.72
CA SER A 67 -14.58 -0.17 -3.55
C SER A 67 -13.05 -0.02 -3.51
N ALA A 68 -12.44 -0.23 -2.34
CA ALA A 68 -10.99 -0.15 -2.13
C ALA A 68 -10.19 -1.16 -2.98
N ALA A 69 -10.76 -2.32 -3.30
CA ALA A 69 -10.10 -3.34 -4.12
C ALA A 69 -10.29 -3.15 -5.64
N ARG A 70 -10.98 -2.08 -6.08
CA ARG A 70 -11.17 -1.82 -7.51
C ARG A 70 -9.81 -1.52 -8.17
N PRO A 71 -9.47 -2.15 -9.30
CA PRO A 71 -8.21 -1.91 -10.01
C PRO A 71 -7.90 -0.42 -10.24
N ARG A 72 -8.91 0.39 -10.59
CA ARG A 72 -8.76 1.84 -10.76
C ARG A 72 -8.27 2.55 -9.48
N LYS A 73 -8.77 2.17 -8.31
CA LYS A 73 -8.36 2.76 -7.03
C LYS A 73 -6.92 2.37 -6.69
N VAL A 74 -6.59 1.09 -6.86
CA VAL A 74 -5.27 0.54 -6.56
C VAL A 74 -4.20 1.12 -7.48
N LEU A 75 -4.40 1.05 -8.80
CA LEU A 75 -3.48 1.60 -9.80
C LEU A 75 -3.38 3.13 -9.70
N GLY A 76 -4.52 3.81 -9.59
CA GLY A 76 -4.56 5.27 -9.49
C GLY A 76 -3.93 5.78 -8.20
N GLY A 77 -4.19 5.12 -7.07
CA GLY A 77 -3.60 5.45 -5.78
C GLY A 77 -2.09 5.32 -5.81
N HIS A 78 -1.56 4.13 -6.12
CA HIS A 78 -0.11 3.95 -6.20
C HIS A 78 0.52 4.77 -7.32
N GLY A 79 -0.19 5.05 -8.41
CA GLY A 79 0.23 5.98 -9.45
C GLY A 79 0.48 7.38 -8.90
N TRP A 80 -0.46 7.93 -8.12
CA TRP A 80 -0.24 9.21 -7.43
C TRP A 80 0.88 9.14 -6.41
N GLY A 81 1.00 8.03 -5.67
CA GLY A 81 2.10 7.84 -4.74
C GLY A 81 3.48 7.84 -5.42
N LEU A 82 3.59 7.22 -6.59
CA LEU A 82 4.79 7.22 -7.43
C LEU A 82 5.10 8.61 -7.98
N VAL A 83 4.10 9.31 -8.51
CA VAL A 83 4.28 10.65 -9.09
C VAL A 83 4.71 11.64 -8.02
N VAL A 84 3.94 11.75 -6.93
CA VAL A 84 4.19 12.73 -5.86
C VAL A 84 5.46 12.37 -5.10
N GLY A 85 5.54 11.13 -4.57
CA GLY A 85 6.70 10.69 -3.79
C GLY A 85 7.98 10.67 -4.62
N GLY A 86 7.90 10.22 -5.89
CA GLY A 86 9.04 10.21 -6.79
C GLY A 86 9.52 11.62 -7.15
N THR A 87 8.60 12.58 -7.34
CA THR A 87 8.97 13.98 -7.61
C THR A 87 9.68 14.60 -6.40
N ILE A 88 9.16 14.39 -5.19
CA ILE A 88 9.77 14.92 -3.97
C ILE A 88 11.14 14.26 -3.74
N ALA A 89 11.23 12.93 -3.84
CA ALA A 89 12.49 12.21 -3.69
C ALA A 89 13.54 12.63 -4.74
N PHE A 90 13.12 12.88 -5.99
CA PHE A 90 13.99 13.39 -7.04
C PHE A 90 14.53 14.79 -6.70
N ILE A 91 13.66 15.70 -6.26
CA ILE A 91 14.06 17.06 -5.84
C ILE A 91 15.02 16.99 -4.63
N ALA A 92 14.68 16.18 -3.61
CA ALA A 92 15.52 15.97 -2.43
C ALA A 92 16.91 15.41 -2.78
N SER A 93 17.00 14.53 -3.78
CA SER A 93 18.27 13.98 -4.26
C SER A 93 19.14 14.96 -5.04
N SER A 94 18.58 16.08 -5.53
CA SER A 94 19.33 17.10 -6.26
C SER A 94 20.31 17.85 -5.36
N ALA A 95 21.32 18.52 -5.93
CA ALA A 95 22.28 19.31 -5.15
C ALA A 95 21.59 20.34 -4.24
N MET A 96 20.55 21.01 -4.75
CA MET A 96 19.76 21.98 -3.98
C MET A 96 18.96 21.32 -2.86
N GLY A 97 18.38 20.14 -3.11
CA GLY A 97 17.66 19.36 -2.11
C GLY A 97 18.57 18.89 -0.98
N GLN A 98 19.78 18.42 -1.31
CA GLN A 98 20.77 18.02 -0.31
C GLN A 98 21.22 19.20 0.55
N THR A 99 21.54 20.35 -0.05
CA THR A 99 21.85 21.56 0.72
C THR A 99 20.69 21.98 1.61
N PHE A 100 19.45 21.93 1.12
CA PHE A 100 18.26 22.21 1.94
C PHE A 100 18.17 21.25 3.13
N GLY A 101 18.37 19.95 2.90
CA GLY A 101 18.38 18.92 3.93
C GLY A 101 19.46 19.12 5.01
N GLU A 102 20.60 19.69 4.65
CA GLU A 102 21.69 20.00 5.59
C GLU A 102 21.43 21.25 6.44
N VAL A 103 20.82 22.29 5.85
CA VAL A 103 20.67 23.60 6.52
C VAL A 103 19.33 23.80 7.21
N ALA A 104 18.27 23.09 6.78
CA ALA A 104 16.93 23.25 7.32
C ALA A 104 16.62 22.13 8.32
N PRO A 105 16.44 22.45 9.62
CA PRO A 105 15.92 21.50 10.59
C PRO A 105 14.57 20.97 10.13
N TYR A 106 14.38 19.65 10.21
CA TYR A 106 13.16 18.95 9.82
C TYR A 106 12.83 18.88 8.32
N ALA A 107 13.80 19.14 7.43
CA ALA A 107 13.59 19.05 5.98
C ALA A 107 13.02 17.70 5.54
N PHE A 108 13.59 16.61 6.07
CA PHE A 108 13.16 15.25 5.75
C PHE A 108 11.72 14.96 6.19
N GLU A 109 11.35 15.35 7.42
CA GLU A 109 10.00 15.17 7.96
C GLU A 109 8.98 15.98 7.16
N LEU A 110 9.36 17.18 6.72
CA LEU A 110 8.53 18.01 5.85
C LEU A 110 8.32 17.35 4.47
N GLU A 111 9.38 16.86 3.84
CA GLU A 111 9.31 16.15 2.56
C GLU A 111 8.42 14.90 2.65
N ALA A 112 8.59 14.11 3.72
CA ALA A 112 7.78 12.93 3.99
C ALA A 112 6.30 13.28 4.21
N ALA A 113 6.01 14.32 5.01
CA ALA A 113 4.66 14.78 5.27
C ALA A 113 3.99 15.33 3.98
N LEU A 114 4.74 16.08 3.18
CA LEU A 114 4.27 16.58 1.88
C LEU A 114 3.99 15.44 0.90
N ALA A 115 4.86 14.43 0.85
CA ALA A 115 4.65 13.28 -0.03
C ALA A 115 3.36 12.53 0.30
N VAL A 116 3.11 12.28 1.59
CA VAL A 116 1.88 11.64 2.06
C VAL A 116 0.67 12.53 1.79
N GLY A 117 0.71 13.78 2.24
CA GLY A 117 -0.42 14.71 2.18
C GLY A 117 -0.85 15.04 0.75
N LEU A 118 0.10 15.34 -0.14
CA LEU A 118 -0.18 15.64 -1.54
C LEU A 118 -0.67 14.39 -2.29
N THR A 119 -0.16 13.20 -1.96
CA THR A 119 -0.68 11.93 -2.51
C THR A 119 -2.15 11.72 -2.12
N VAL A 120 -2.48 11.91 -0.83
CA VAL A 120 -3.86 11.81 -0.35
C VAL A 120 -4.75 12.83 -1.07
N LEU A 121 -4.31 14.09 -1.17
CA LEU A 121 -5.06 15.14 -1.85
C LEU A 121 -5.35 14.77 -3.31
N ALA A 122 -4.34 14.30 -4.06
CA ALA A 122 -4.49 13.92 -5.45
C ALA A 122 -5.44 12.71 -5.62
N MET A 123 -5.36 11.74 -4.71
CA MET A 123 -6.25 10.58 -4.71
C MET A 123 -7.71 10.96 -4.43
N VAL A 124 -7.95 11.86 -3.46
CA VAL A 124 -9.30 12.37 -3.18
C VAL A 124 -9.83 13.16 -4.37
N ALA A 125 -9.01 14.05 -4.94
CA ALA A 125 -9.39 14.85 -6.10
C ALA A 125 -9.75 14.01 -7.35
N THR A 126 -9.10 12.86 -7.54
CA THR A 126 -9.31 11.99 -8.71
C THR A 126 -10.20 10.78 -8.43
N SER A 127 -10.72 10.67 -7.21
CA SER A 127 -11.47 9.51 -6.74
C SER A 127 -10.70 8.20 -6.95
N THR A 128 -9.42 8.16 -6.55
CA THR A 128 -8.55 6.98 -6.58
C THR A 128 -8.05 6.61 -5.18
N GLU A 129 -8.90 6.79 -4.17
CA GLU A 129 -8.58 6.49 -2.77
C GLU A 129 -8.28 4.99 -2.60
N HIS A 130 -7.04 4.70 -2.23
CA HIS A 130 -6.48 3.40 -1.92
C HIS A 130 -5.52 3.58 -0.75
N ALA A 131 -6.00 3.30 0.46
CA ALA A 131 -5.34 3.67 1.71
C ALA A 131 -3.83 3.31 1.82
N PRO A 132 -3.32 2.22 1.22
CA PRO A 132 -1.88 1.93 1.23
C PRO A 132 -1.00 2.86 0.38
N ALA A 133 -1.55 3.55 -0.61
CA ALA A 133 -0.77 4.31 -1.59
C ALA A 133 0.08 5.46 -1.03
N PRO A 134 -0.36 6.24 -0.02
CA PRO A 134 0.51 7.21 0.63
C PRO A 134 1.75 6.58 1.28
N GLY A 135 1.70 5.30 1.67
CA GLY A 135 2.86 4.53 2.11
C GLY A 135 3.90 4.30 1.00
N THR A 136 3.47 4.19 -0.26
CA THR A 136 4.39 4.19 -1.42
C THR A 136 5.10 5.53 -1.55
N ALA A 137 4.36 6.64 -1.44
CA ALA A 137 4.95 7.98 -1.52
C ALA A 137 5.98 8.21 -0.41
N LEU A 138 5.61 7.88 0.84
CA LEU A 138 6.49 7.95 1.99
C LEU A 138 7.74 7.09 1.79
N GLY A 139 7.56 5.83 1.37
CA GLY A 139 8.67 4.92 1.19
C GLY A 139 9.66 5.33 0.11
N LEU A 140 9.23 6.11 -0.90
CA LEU A 140 10.12 6.70 -1.90
C LEU A 140 10.96 7.85 -1.35
N VAL A 141 10.44 8.62 -0.39
CA VAL A 141 11.18 9.71 0.27
C VAL A 141 12.13 9.17 1.33
N VAL A 142 11.73 8.11 2.04
CA VAL A 142 12.53 7.53 3.14
C VAL A 142 13.76 6.76 2.63
N ALA A 143 13.67 6.15 1.45
CA ALA A 143 14.76 5.38 0.88
C ALA A 143 15.57 6.18 -0.14
N PRO A 144 16.86 5.84 -0.39
CA PRO A 144 17.63 6.47 -1.44
C PRO A 144 16.93 6.39 -2.80
N PHE A 145 16.88 7.51 -3.52
CA PHE A 145 16.22 7.61 -4.81
C PHE A 145 16.85 6.63 -5.81
N GLN A 146 16.01 5.79 -6.41
CA GLN A 146 16.43 4.82 -7.41
C GLN A 146 15.29 4.52 -8.38
N TRP A 147 15.58 4.42 -9.67
CA TRP A 147 14.55 4.05 -10.66
C TRP A 147 14.06 2.60 -10.47
N GLY A 148 14.92 1.73 -9.93
CA GLY A 148 14.61 0.33 -9.66
C GLY A 148 13.42 0.16 -8.71
N ILE A 149 13.32 0.98 -7.66
CA ILE A 149 12.23 0.86 -6.69
C ILE A 149 10.89 1.33 -7.26
N MET A 150 10.90 2.36 -8.12
CA MET A 150 9.69 2.80 -8.82
C MET A 150 9.19 1.71 -9.78
N LEU A 151 10.09 1.09 -10.53
CA LEU A 151 9.77 -0.04 -11.40
C LEU A 151 9.22 -1.22 -10.57
N PHE A 152 9.85 -1.53 -9.44
CA PHE A 152 9.37 -2.56 -8.52
C PHE A 152 7.92 -2.31 -8.10
N VAL A 153 7.55 -1.09 -7.70
CA VAL A 153 6.17 -0.76 -7.33
C VAL A 153 5.22 -0.97 -8.51
N ILE A 154 5.57 -0.50 -9.70
CA ILE A 154 4.73 -0.65 -10.90
C ILE A 154 4.46 -2.13 -11.19
N VAL A 155 5.53 -2.94 -11.22
CA VAL A 155 5.44 -4.39 -11.48
C VAL A 155 4.65 -5.09 -10.38
N SER A 156 4.91 -4.75 -9.10
CA SER A 156 4.23 -5.34 -7.95
C SER A 156 2.73 -5.07 -7.94
N VAL A 157 2.35 -3.80 -8.13
CA VAL A 157 0.93 -3.41 -8.18
C VAL A 157 0.26 -4.02 -9.40
N GLY A 158 0.93 -4.06 -10.55
CA GLY A 158 0.43 -4.72 -11.76
C GLY A 158 0.17 -6.22 -11.54
N LEU A 159 1.14 -6.94 -10.96
CA LEU A 159 1.03 -8.36 -10.64
C LEU A 159 -0.11 -8.61 -9.63
N LEU A 160 -0.23 -7.78 -8.60
CA LEU A 160 -1.29 -7.88 -7.60
C LEU A 160 -2.68 -7.65 -8.20
N VAL A 161 -2.84 -6.61 -9.03
CA VAL A 161 -4.11 -6.31 -9.71
C VAL A 161 -4.47 -7.42 -10.70
N LEU A 162 -3.49 -7.98 -11.42
CA LEU A 162 -3.69 -9.12 -12.31
C LEU A 162 -4.14 -10.36 -11.52
N ALA A 163 -3.41 -10.71 -10.46
CA ALA A 163 -3.74 -11.85 -9.61
C ALA A 163 -5.13 -11.69 -8.99
N HIS A 164 -5.46 -10.50 -8.46
CA HIS A 164 -6.79 -10.18 -7.95
C HIS A 164 -7.86 -10.38 -9.03
N SER A 165 -7.66 -9.83 -10.22
CA SER A 165 -8.64 -9.91 -11.31
C SER A 165 -8.90 -11.35 -11.75
N LEU A 166 -7.84 -12.16 -11.86
CA LEU A 166 -7.94 -13.58 -12.21
C LEU A 166 -8.64 -14.37 -11.10
N LEU A 167 -8.29 -14.09 -9.84
CA LEU A 167 -8.77 -14.85 -8.70
C LEU A 167 -10.15 -14.38 -8.21
N ARG A 168 -10.61 -13.20 -8.61
CA ARG A 168 -11.75 -12.46 -8.05
C ARG A 168 -13.00 -13.32 -7.84
N ARG A 169 -13.31 -14.19 -8.80
CA ARG A 169 -14.50 -15.07 -8.76
C ARG A 169 -14.47 -16.13 -7.65
N TRP A 170 -13.29 -16.46 -7.12
CA TRP A 170 -13.11 -17.43 -6.04
C TRP A 170 -12.86 -16.77 -4.68
N LEU A 171 -12.54 -15.48 -4.66
CA LEU A 171 -12.34 -14.72 -3.43
C LEU A 171 -13.70 -14.32 -2.83
N ARG A 172 -13.75 -14.15 -1.51
CA ARG A 172 -14.91 -13.68 -0.76
C ARG A 172 -14.50 -12.53 0.14
N ASP A 173 -15.44 -11.64 0.43
CA ASP A 173 -15.23 -10.60 1.43
C ASP A 173 -15.22 -11.26 2.82
N LEU A 174 -14.06 -11.22 3.48
CA LEU A 174 -13.85 -11.80 4.81
C LEU A 174 -13.79 -10.74 5.93
N VAL A 175 -13.82 -9.45 5.54
CA VAL A 175 -13.80 -8.27 6.42
C VAL A 175 -14.92 -7.29 6.03
#